data_AF-A0A849UVK2-F1
#
_entry.id   AF-A0A849UVK2-F1
#
_cell.length_a   1.000
_cell.length_b   1.000
_cell.length_c   1.000
_cell.angle_alpha   90.00
_cell.angle_beta   90.00
_cell.angle_gamma   90.00
#
_symmetry.space_group_name_H-M   'P 1'
#
loop_
_entity.id
_entity.type
_entity.pdbx_description
1 polymer ?
#
loop_
_entity_poly.entity_id
_entity_poly.type
_entity_poly.pdbx_seq_one_letter_code
_entity_poly.pdbx_strand_id
1 'polypeptide(L)'
;MKNKILIALFVLCTTIANAQLTTNLIVNPRPPATLSKWAITQGTITFVANNIAGGARSVKIKTTLKSADGTEVSITNLNLAPTLVLQNGQTILNAATVYPLEMQQFTSKFQNALNRTGKLSADNYQLCVELVEPATFQPLTTPKCGTFYLAAVQLPIGIMPANEQVLDIAKAQTAIMFRWTPLAPRPQEKVQYRLQVFEILENQQPMQALRSNQPLLDKNIIAATQFIWQPQGILGNVNDLSDDTISIAQSVKCGGCKGWNGKLFIWSIQALDALGTPIGTDINSEGRSEPIIFSVKRKINLKH
;
A
#
# COMPACT_ATOMS: atom_id res chain seq x y z
N MET A 1 -28.41 83.70 -6.29
CA MET A 1 -29.00 82.52 -6.95
C MET A 1 -27.94 81.42 -7.07
N LYS A 2 -28.21 80.28 -6.43
CA LYS A 2 -27.67 78.91 -6.64
C LYS A 2 -26.13 78.70 -6.62
N ASN A 3 -25.59 78.60 -5.40
CA ASN A 3 -24.43 77.73 -5.11
C ASN A 3 -24.91 76.28 -5.02
N LYS A 4 -24.53 75.43 -5.99
CA LYS A 4 -24.74 73.98 -5.91
C LYS A 4 -23.60 73.38 -5.09
N ILE A 5 -23.87 73.11 -3.82
CA ILE A 5 -22.98 72.34 -2.94
C ILE A 5 -23.12 70.86 -3.32
N LEU A 6 -22.02 70.28 -3.79
CA LEU A 6 -21.88 68.86 -4.08
C LEU A 6 -21.63 68.12 -2.75
N ILE A 7 -22.59 67.33 -2.28
CA ILE A 7 -22.42 66.45 -1.12
C ILE A 7 -21.87 65.13 -1.64
N ALA A 8 -20.57 64.90 -1.47
CA ALA A 8 -19.93 63.61 -1.73
C ALA A 8 -20.15 62.70 -0.50
N LEU A 9 -20.96 61.67 -0.69
CA LEU A 9 -21.23 60.61 0.29
C LEU A 9 -20.02 59.68 0.39
N PHE A 10 -19.18 59.86 1.41
CA PHE A 10 -18.02 59.00 1.65
C PHE A 10 -18.50 57.70 2.33
N VAL A 11 -18.69 56.64 1.55
CA VAL A 11 -18.98 55.29 2.03
C VAL A 11 -17.74 54.74 2.71
N LEU A 12 -17.69 54.79 4.04
CA LEU A 12 -16.71 54.06 4.86
C LEU A 12 -17.07 52.56 4.80
N CYS A 13 -16.50 51.85 3.84
CA CYS A 13 -16.49 50.39 3.85
C CYS A 13 -15.42 49.95 4.87
N THR A 14 -15.81 49.80 6.14
CA THR A 14 -14.94 49.18 7.16
C THR A 14 -14.85 47.69 6.88
N THR A 15 -13.85 47.29 6.11
CA THR A 15 -13.43 45.89 6.04
C THR A 15 -12.79 45.52 7.39
N ILE A 16 -13.53 44.79 8.22
CA ILE A 16 -12.99 44.25 9.47
C ILE A 16 -11.99 43.15 9.08
N ALA A 17 -10.71 43.50 9.08
CA ALA A 17 -9.61 42.57 8.89
C ALA A 17 -9.47 41.67 10.12
N ASN A 18 -10.24 40.57 10.16
CA ASN A 18 -10.09 39.51 11.16
C ASN A 18 -9.01 38.51 10.72
N ALA A 19 -7.75 38.95 10.59
CA ALA A 19 -6.62 38.03 10.39
C ALA A 19 -5.80 37.93 11.69
N GLN A 20 -6.40 37.40 12.76
CA GLN A 20 -5.72 37.16 14.04
C GLN A 20 -5.10 35.75 14.14
N LEU A 21 -5.39 34.89 13.17
CA LEU A 21 -4.83 33.55 13.04
C LEU A 21 -4.20 33.42 11.66
N THR A 22 -2.92 33.04 11.62
CA THR A 22 -2.21 32.72 10.38
C THR A 22 -1.82 31.26 10.39
N THR A 23 -2.14 30.54 9.31
CA THR A 23 -1.92 29.10 9.21
C THR A 23 -1.05 28.74 8.02
N ASN A 24 -0.27 27.67 8.17
CA ASN A 24 0.50 27.05 7.10
C ASN A 24 0.37 25.53 7.18
N LEU A 25 0.36 24.87 6.02
CA LEU A 25 0.24 23.42 5.92
C LEU A 25 1.39 22.87 5.07
N ILE A 26 2.08 21.88 5.60
CA ILE A 26 3.09 21.09 4.91
C ILE A 26 2.62 19.63 4.94
N VAL A 27 2.50 19.02 3.77
CA VAL A 27 2.14 17.61 3.61
C VAL A 27 3.31 16.91 2.93
N ASN A 28 3.70 15.73 3.42
CA ASN A 28 4.68 14.91 2.73
C ASN A 28 4.14 14.58 1.32
N PRO A 29 4.87 14.86 0.23
CA PRO A 29 4.39 14.59 -1.12
C PRO A 29 4.20 13.10 -1.44
N ARG A 30 4.76 12.20 -0.61
CA ARG A 30 4.66 10.73 -0.72
C ARG A 30 4.42 10.10 0.65
N PRO A 31 3.26 10.33 1.29
CA PRO A 31 2.96 9.77 2.60
C PRO A 31 2.70 8.26 2.47
N PRO A 32 2.73 7.51 3.57
CA PRO A 32 2.31 6.10 3.57
C PRO A 32 0.86 5.97 3.06
N ALA A 33 0.57 4.94 2.26
CA ALA A 33 -0.80 4.72 1.76
C ALA A 33 -1.77 4.31 2.88
N THR A 34 -1.28 3.69 3.96
CA THR A 34 -2.06 3.28 5.12
C THR A 34 -2.33 4.47 6.04
N LEU A 35 -3.59 4.81 6.27
CA LEU A 35 -3.98 6.00 7.04
C LEU A 35 -3.59 5.91 8.53
N SER A 36 -3.65 4.73 9.14
CA SER A 36 -3.24 4.55 10.54
C SER A 36 -1.76 4.86 10.77
N LYS A 37 -0.91 4.73 9.74
CA LYS A 37 0.51 5.08 9.83
C LYS A 37 0.74 6.60 9.86
N TRP A 38 -0.22 7.42 9.46
CA TRP A 38 -0.05 8.87 9.42
C TRP A 38 0.18 9.45 10.81
N ALA A 39 -0.54 8.94 11.82
CA ALA A 39 -0.43 9.39 13.20
C ALA A 39 0.97 9.15 13.81
N ILE A 40 1.66 8.09 13.38
CA ILE A 40 2.97 7.69 13.92
C ILE A 40 4.16 8.14 13.05
N THR A 41 3.93 8.39 11.77
CA THR A 41 5.00 8.75 10.83
C THR A 41 5.25 10.26 10.88
N GLN A 42 6.38 10.65 11.48
CA GLN A 42 6.78 12.05 11.57
C GLN A 42 6.88 12.71 10.19
N GLY A 43 6.47 13.99 10.11
CA GLY A 43 6.52 14.76 8.86
C GLY A 43 5.46 14.41 7.83
N THR A 44 4.54 13.45 8.10
CA THR A 44 3.43 13.13 7.18
C THR A 44 2.55 14.36 6.94
N ILE A 45 2.14 15.03 8.02
CA ILE A 45 1.45 16.31 8.01
C ILE A 45 2.07 17.17 9.10
N THR A 46 2.38 18.41 8.77
CA THR A 46 2.76 19.46 9.71
C THR A 46 1.89 20.68 9.45
N PHE A 47 1.03 21.00 10.41
CA PHE A 47 0.20 22.19 10.36
C PHE A 47 0.67 23.16 11.41
N VAL A 48 0.94 24.39 10.99
CA VAL A 48 1.43 25.45 11.86
C VAL A 48 0.33 26.48 11.99
N ALA A 49 -0.15 26.68 13.21
CA ALA A 49 -1.12 27.71 13.54
C ALA A 49 -0.42 28.76 14.41
N ASN A 50 -0.41 30.01 13.96
CA ASN A 50 0.15 31.13 14.69
C ASN A 50 -0.97 32.08 15.11
N ASN A 51 -1.13 32.22 16.42
CA ASN A 51 -2.11 33.10 17.03
C ASN A 51 -1.43 34.40 17.44
N ILE A 52 -1.78 35.48 16.76
CA ILE A 52 -1.27 36.83 17.03
C ILE A 52 -2.26 37.67 17.83
N ALA A 53 -3.40 37.10 18.23
CA ALA A 53 -4.26 37.74 19.21
C ALA A 53 -3.55 37.73 20.57
N GLY A 54 -3.65 38.83 21.31
CA GLY A 54 -3.05 38.98 22.65
C GLY A 54 -3.58 38.04 23.74
N GLY A 55 -4.29 36.96 23.39
CA GLY A 55 -4.88 36.00 24.31
C GLY A 55 -5.11 34.62 23.67
N ALA A 56 -5.43 33.65 24.52
CA ALA A 56 -5.72 32.28 24.09
C ALA A 56 -7.01 32.21 23.26
N ARG A 57 -7.01 31.37 22.22
CA ARG A 57 -8.16 31.21 21.31
C ARG A 57 -8.53 29.75 21.13
N SER A 58 -9.79 29.43 21.41
CA SER A 58 -10.34 28.08 21.20
C SER A 58 -10.72 27.86 19.74
N VAL A 59 -10.29 26.74 19.16
CA VAL A 59 -10.51 26.37 17.76
C VAL A 59 -10.81 24.87 17.62
N LYS A 60 -11.45 24.49 16.53
CA LYS A 60 -11.48 23.10 16.03
C LYS A 60 -10.77 23.03 14.68
N ILE A 61 -10.21 21.88 14.36
CA ILE A 61 -9.57 21.62 13.07
C ILE A 61 -10.60 20.94 12.17
N LYS A 62 -10.85 21.52 11.01
CA LYS A 62 -11.59 20.89 9.92
C LYS A 62 -10.61 20.45 8.85
N THR A 63 -10.62 19.17 8.52
CA THR A 63 -9.86 18.63 7.40
C THR A 63 -10.78 18.06 6.35
N THR A 64 -10.42 18.28 5.09
CA THR A 64 -11.08 17.69 3.93
C THR A 64 -10.03 17.06 3.03
N LEU A 65 -10.18 15.78 2.73
CA LEU A 65 -9.34 15.05 1.78
C LEU A 65 -10.11 14.87 0.47
N LYS A 66 -9.48 15.22 -0.66
CA LYS A 66 -10.07 15.10 -2.00
C LYS A 66 -9.17 14.31 -2.93
N SER A 67 -9.77 13.54 -3.85
CA SER A 67 -9.08 12.91 -4.97
C SER A 67 -8.73 13.93 -6.07
N ALA A 68 -7.99 13.48 -7.07
CA ALA A 68 -7.61 14.28 -8.24
C ALA A 68 -8.82 14.85 -9.01
N ASP A 69 -9.92 14.11 -9.03
CA ASP A 69 -11.19 14.49 -9.66
C ASP A 69 -12.00 15.51 -8.83
N GLY A 70 -11.50 15.90 -7.64
CA GLY A 70 -12.19 16.79 -6.71
C GLY A 70 -13.23 16.10 -5.83
N THR A 71 -13.43 14.78 -5.98
CA THR A 71 -14.34 14.00 -5.12
C THR A 71 -13.82 14.01 -3.69
N GLU A 72 -14.71 14.32 -2.74
CA GLU A 72 -14.40 14.24 -1.32
C GLU A 72 -14.22 12.78 -0.89
N VAL A 73 -13.04 12.47 -0.36
CA VAL A 73 -12.69 11.16 0.20
C VAL A 73 -13.12 11.11 1.66
N SER A 74 -12.84 12.19 2.39
CA SER A 74 -13.22 12.32 3.79
C SER A 74 -13.34 13.77 4.23
N ILE A 75 -14.11 13.97 5.30
CA ILE A 75 -14.24 15.23 6.02
C ILE A 75 -14.29 14.98 7.52
N THR A 76 -13.75 15.92 8.31
CA THR A 76 -13.81 15.81 9.77
C THR A 76 -15.23 16.01 10.30
N ASN A 77 -15.67 15.11 11.18
CA ASN A 77 -16.87 15.30 11.98
C ASN A 77 -16.61 16.31 13.11
N LEU A 78 -16.96 17.57 12.87
CA LEU A 78 -16.73 18.66 13.82
C LEU A 78 -17.49 18.51 15.15
N ASN A 79 -18.54 17.70 15.20
CA ASN A 79 -19.25 17.42 16.45
C ASN A 79 -18.41 16.55 17.40
N LEU A 80 -17.55 15.68 16.86
CA LEU A 80 -16.67 14.79 17.63
C LEU A 80 -15.24 15.35 17.77
N ALA A 81 -14.83 16.26 16.87
CA ALA A 81 -13.51 16.85 16.90
C ALA A 81 -13.23 17.60 18.22
N PRO A 82 -12.05 17.42 18.84
CA PRO A 82 -11.69 18.07 20.08
C PRO A 82 -11.49 19.58 19.89
N THR A 83 -11.85 20.35 20.90
CA THR A 83 -11.52 21.78 20.97
C THR A 83 -10.08 21.95 21.41
N LEU A 84 -9.28 22.67 20.63
CA LEU A 84 -7.90 23.03 20.91
C LEU A 84 -7.83 24.48 21.36
N VAL A 85 -7.00 24.77 22.36
CA VAL A 85 -6.75 26.14 22.82
C VAL A 85 -5.39 26.59 22.31
N LEU A 86 -5.38 27.49 21.34
CA LEU A 86 -4.16 28.10 20.81
C LEU A 86 -3.72 29.24 21.72
N GLN A 87 -2.57 29.09 22.36
CA GLN A 87 -1.92 30.18 23.10
C GLN A 87 -1.39 31.24 22.12
N ASN A 88 -1.02 32.42 22.65
CA ASN A 88 -0.34 33.42 21.84
C ASN A 88 1.00 32.85 21.33
N GLY A 89 1.28 33.04 20.04
CA GLY A 89 2.45 32.52 19.34
C GLY A 89 2.16 31.31 18.45
N GLN A 90 3.23 30.59 18.11
CA GLN A 90 3.19 29.48 17.17
C GLN A 90 2.88 28.15 17.86
N THR A 91 1.91 27.42 17.33
CA THR A 91 1.59 26.04 17.69
C THR A 91 1.84 25.13 16.47
N ILE A 92 2.62 24.07 16.66
CA ILE A 92 2.89 23.07 15.62
C ILE A 92 2.06 21.82 15.92
N LEU A 93 1.29 21.39 14.93
CA LEU A 93 0.36 20.26 15.02
C LEU A 93 0.77 19.20 14.02
N ASN A 94 0.84 17.94 14.47
CA ASN A 94 1.22 16.80 13.65
C ASN A 94 0.01 16.11 13.03
N ALA A 95 0.25 15.07 12.22
CA ALA A 95 -0.80 14.30 11.58
C ALA A 95 -1.82 13.69 12.56
N ALA A 96 -1.42 13.22 13.73
CA ALA A 96 -2.33 12.63 14.72
C ALA A 96 -3.36 13.65 15.22
N THR A 97 -2.96 14.92 15.38
CA THR A 97 -3.88 16.00 15.80
C THR A 97 -4.65 16.59 14.63
N VAL A 98 -4.02 16.72 13.46
CA VAL A 98 -4.62 17.37 12.28
C VAL A 98 -5.63 16.45 11.60
N TYR A 99 -5.30 15.17 11.46
CA TYR A 99 -6.14 14.19 10.76
C TYR A 99 -6.36 12.93 11.65
N PRO A 100 -7.05 13.07 12.79
CA PRO A 100 -7.40 11.92 13.63
C PRO A 100 -8.41 11.03 12.89
N LEU A 101 -8.05 9.77 12.66
CA LEU A 101 -8.78 8.85 11.78
C LEU A 101 -10.19 8.57 12.29
N GLU A 102 -10.34 8.44 13.60
CA GLU A 102 -11.59 8.20 14.32
C GLU A 102 -12.61 9.34 14.18
N MET A 103 -12.16 10.54 13.80
CA MET A 103 -13.01 11.71 13.62
C MET A 103 -13.32 11.98 12.14
N GLN A 104 -12.79 11.20 11.21
CA GLN A 104 -13.05 11.39 9.78
C GLN A 104 -14.29 10.61 9.34
N GLN A 105 -15.15 11.30 8.60
CA GLN A 105 -16.28 10.72 7.88
C GLN A 105 -15.85 10.45 6.45
N PHE A 106 -15.74 9.18 6.09
CA PHE A 106 -15.41 8.75 4.73
C PHE A 106 -16.66 8.67 3.87
N THR A 107 -16.55 9.10 2.61
CA THR A 107 -17.66 8.97 1.66
C THR A 107 -17.85 7.50 1.27
N SER A 108 -19.09 7.14 0.92
CA SER A 108 -19.48 5.74 0.64
C SER A 108 -18.62 5.05 -0.42
N LYS A 109 -18.16 5.81 -1.43
CA LYS A 109 -17.25 5.33 -2.50
C LYS A 109 -15.94 4.76 -1.93
N PHE A 110 -15.38 5.38 -0.89
CA PHE A 110 -14.08 5.00 -0.33
C PHE A 110 -14.21 4.17 0.96
N GLN A 111 -15.38 4.19 1.61
CA GLN A 111 -15.62 3.55 2.89
C GLN A 111 -15.37 2.03 2.84
N ASN A 112 -15.87 1.32 1.83
CA ASN A 112 -15.71 -0.14 1.74
C ASN A 112 -14.23 -0.55 1.54
N ALA A 113 -13.50 0.17 0.69
CA ALA A 113 -12.09 -0.08 0.43
C ALA A 113 -11.24 0.21 1.67
N LEU A 114 -11.50 1.32 2.35
CA LEU A 114 -10.79 1.74 3.55
C LEU A 114 -11.12 0.85 4.75
N ASN A 115 -12.37 0.43 4.94
CA ASN A 115 -12.73 -0.50 6.01
C ASN A 115 -12.06 -1.87 5.84
N ARG A 116 -11.86 -2.31 4.59
CA ARG A 116 -11.21 -3.60 4.30
C ARG A 116 -9.69 -3.55 4.40
N THR A 117 -9.07 -2.42 4.05
CA THR A 117 -7.59 -2.35 3.89
C THR A 117 -6.88 -1.34 4.76
N GLY A 118 -7.59 -0.32 5.24
CA GLY A 118 -7.00 0.86 5.87
C GLY A 118 -6.14 1.72 4.94
N LYS A 119 -6.19 1.50 3.61
CA LYS A 119 -5.30 2.12 2.63
C LYS A 119 -6.04 3.01 1.63
N LEU A 120 -5.43 4.14 1.31
CA LEU A 120 -5.79 4.94 0.15
C LEU A 120 -5.30 4.26 -1.13
N SER A 121 -6.10 4.36 -2.20
CA SER A 121 -5.74 3.87 -3.53
C SER A 121 -4.65 4.72 -4.16
N ALA A 122 -4.08 4.23 -5.26
CA ALA A 122 -3.15 5.01 -6.06
C ALA A 122 -3.89 6.16 -6.78
N ASP A 123 -3.61 7.39 -6.40
CA ASP A 123 -4.15 8.61 -7.01
C ASP A 123 -3.34 9.84 -6.56
N ASN A 124 -3.62 11.00 -7.15
CA ASN A 124 -3.28 12.29 -6.57
C ASN A 124 -4.36 12.73 -5.59
N TYR A 125 -3.93 13.27 -4.45
CA TYR A 125 -4.82 13.74 -3.41
C TYR A 125 -4.48 15.17 -3.00
N GLN A 126 -5.50 15.86 -2.50
CA GLN A 126 -5.38 17.18 -1.89
C GLN A 126 -5.96 17.13 -0.48
N LEU A 127 -5.13 17.43 0.51
CA LEU A 127 -5.55 17.61 1.90
C LEU A 127 -5.68 19.11 2.18
N CYS A 128 -6.86 19.56 2.54
CA CYS A 128 -7.12 20.92 2.96
C CYS A 128 -7.42 20.97 4.47
N VAL A 129 -6.84 21.95 5.15
CA VAL A 129 -6.98 22.14 6.60
C VAL A 129 -7.40 23.59 6.86
N GLU A 130 -8.43 23.77 7.66
CA GLU A 130 -8.89 25.07 8.15
C GLU A 130 -9.22 25.01 9.64
N LEU A 131 -9.05 26.14 10.34
CA LEU A 131 -9.51 26.33 11.70
C LEU A 131 -10.93 26.88 11.70
N VAL A 132 -11.78 26.33 12.55
CA VAL A 132 -13.18 26.74 12.70
C VAL A 132 -13.51 27.02 14.17
N GLU A 133 -14.56 27.79 14.40
CA GLU A 133 -15.03 28.09 15.75
C GLU A 133 -15.73 26.87 16.39
N PRO A 134 -15.47 26.54 17.66
CA PRO A 134 -16.02 25.32 18.27
C PRO A 134 -17.54 25.24 18.37
N ALA A 135 -18.22 26.38 18.53
CA ALA A 135 -19.67 26.44 18.75
C ALA A 135 -20.47 26.57 17.45
N THR A 136 -20.00 27.38 16.51
CA THR A 136 -20.72 27.74 15.28
C THR A 136 -20.19 27.03 14.04
N PHE A 137 -19.01 26.41 14.13
CA PHE A 137 -18.26 25.83 13.02
C PHE A 137 -17.95 26.81 11.89
N GLN A 138 -18.07 28.11 12.15
CA GLN A 138 -17.72 29.14 11.18
C GLN A 138 -16.20 29.16 10.96
N PRO A 139 -15.74 29.36 9.70
CA PRO A 139 -14.33 29.37 9.38
C PRO A 139 -13.64 30.57 10.04
N LEU A 140 -12.57 30.28 10.79
CA LEU A 140 -11.69 31.29 11.39
C LEU A 140 -10.50 31.63 10.50
N THR A 141 -10.18 30.75 9.54
CA THR A 141 -9.05 30.89 8.62
C THR A 141 -9.46 30.41 7.24
N THR A 142 -8.79 30.92 6.20
CA THR A 142 -8.89 30.32 4.87
C THR A 142 -8.26 28.91 4.85
N PRO A 143 -8.86 27.93 4.15
CA PRO A 143 -8.26 26.61 3.97
C PRO A 143 -6.85 26.68 3.38
N LYS A 144 -5.91 25.97 3.99
CA LYS A 144 -4.58 25.71 3.42
C LYS A 144 -4.55 24.29 2.89
N CYS A 145 -4.16 24.11 1.63
CA CYS A 145 -4.19 22.82 0.97
C CYS A 145 -2.78 22.39 0.56
N GLY A 146 -2.46 21.12 0.81
CA GLY A 146 -1.25 20.45 0.34
C GLY A 146 -1.62 19.27 -0.54
N THR A 147 -0.88 19.06 -1.61
CA THR A 147 -1.08 17.92 -2.52
C THR A 147 -0.03 16.85 -2.27
N PHE A 148 -0.44 15.60 -2.48
CA PHE A 148 0.46 14.46 -2.43
C PHE A 148 0.03 13.41 -3.44
N TYR A 149 0.97 12.53 -3.78
CA TYR A 149 0.75 11.48 -4.77
C TYR A 149 1.03 10.11 -4.18
N LEU A 150 0.07 9.20 -4.39
CA LEU A 150 0.24 7.78 -4.11
C LEU A 150 0.41 7.03 -5.42
N ALA A 151 1.63 6.51 -5.64
CA ALA A 151 1.94 5.71 -6.81
C ALA A 151 1.30 4.32 -6.71
N ALA A 152 0.83 3.79 -7.84
CA ALA A 152 0.49 2.38 -7.95
C ALA A 152 1.75 1.55 -7.73
N VAL A 153 1.65 0.56 -6.83
CA VAL A 153 2.77 -0.32 -6.53
C VAL A 153 2.73 -1.50 -7.49
N GLN A 154 3.75 -1.62 -8.32
CA GLN A 154 4.02 -2.82 -9.09
C GLN A 154 4.60 -3.89 -8.16
N LEU A 155 3.91 -5.03 -8.10
CA LEU A 155 4.29 -6.17 -7.29
C LEU A 155 5.50 -6.90 -7.87
N PRO A 156 6.19 -7.73 -7.06
CA PRO A 156 7.32 -8.51 -7.54
C PRO A 156 6.88 -9.46 -8.66
N ILE A 157 7.75 -9.64 -9.64
CA ILE A 157 7.57 -10.60 -10.73
C ILE A 157 8.65 -11.66 -10.54
N GLY A 158 8.26 -12.93 -10.49
CA GLY A 158 9.22 -14.02 -10.43
C GLY A 158 9.97 -14.17 -11.75
N ILE A 159 11.30 -14.31 -11.66
CA ILE A 159 12.23 -14.37 -12.79
C ILE A 159 12.78 -15.80 -12.93
N MET A 160 13.19 -16.42 -11.82
CA MET A 160 13.72 -17.77 -11.78
C MET A 160 13.21 -18.54 -10.56
N PRO A 161 12.91 -19.84 -10.68
CA PRO A 161 12.69 -20.56 -11.94
C PRO A 161 11.59 -19.89 -12.78
N ALA A 162 11.76 -19.83 -14.10
CA ALA A 162 10.77 -19.22 -15.00
C ALA A 162 9.51 -20.09 -15.08
N ASN A 163 8.40 -19.52 -15.55
CA ASN A 163 7.17 -20.29 -15.70
C ASN A 163 7.35 -21.46 -16.67
N GLU A 164 6.88 -22.62 -16.24
CA GLU A 164 6.99 -23.92 -16.91
C GLU A 164 8.44 -24.38 -17.13
N GLN A 165 9.41 -23.75 -16.46
CA GLN A 165 10.81 -24.17 -16.57
C GLN A 165 10.97 -25.60 -16.04
N VAL A 166 11.70 -26.40 -16.83
CA VAL A 166 12.14 -27.73 -16.43
C VAL A 166 13.56 -27.63 -15.89
N LEU A 167 13.73 -28.02 -14.63
CA LEU A 167 15.02 -28.16 -13.97
C LEU A 167 15.47 -29.62 -14.02
N ASP A 168 16.78 -29.80 -14.23
CA ASP A 168 17.42 -31.10 -14.12
C ASP A 168 17.52 -31.51 -12.65
N ILE A 169 17.08 -32.74 -12.34
CA ILE A 169 17.04 -33.24 -10.97
C ILE A 169 18.41 -33.26 -10.27
N ALA A 170 19.49 -33.63 -10.98
CA ALA A 170 20.81 -33.73 -10.37
C ALA A 170 21.32 -32.34 -9.93
N LYS A 171 20.98 -31.29 -10.69
CA LYS A 171 21.25 -29.90 -10.30
C LYS A 171 20.31 -29.41 -9.21
N ALA A 172 19.01 -29.65 -9.38
CA ALA A 172 17.96 -29.16 -8.47
C ALA A 172 18.07 -29.73 -7.05
N GLN A 173 18.61 -30.94 -6.88
CA GLN A 173 18.89 -31.53 -5.57
C GLN A 173 19.94 -30.73 -4.77
N THR A 174 20.90 -30.11 -5.45
CA THR A 174 21.96 -29.33 -4.79
C THR A 174 21.48 -27.93 -4.45
N ALA A 175 20.86 -27.23 -5.39
CA ALA A 175 20.40 -25.87 -5.22
C ALA A 175 19.36 -25.49 -6.29
N ILE A 176 18.30 -24.82 -5.86
CA ILE A 176 17.35 -24.11 -6.73
C ILE A 176 17.44 -22.62 -6.38
N MET A 177 17.80 -21.80 -7.35
CA MET A 177 17.86 -20.36 -7.19
C MET A 177 16.51 -19.73 -7.53
N PHE A 178 15.93 -19.02 -6.56
CA PHE A 178 14.79 -18.16 -6.75
C PHE A 178 15.24 -16.72 -6.95
N ARG A 179 14.66 -16.02 -7.92
CA ARG A 179 14.93 -14.61 -8.21
C ARG A 179 13.66 -13.90 -8.64
N TRP A 180 13.47 -12.66 -8.19
CA TRP A 180 12.31 -11.82 -8.54
C TRP A 180 12.71 -10.36 -8.74
N THR A 181 11.80 -9.54 -9.27
CA THR A 181 11.96 -8.09 -9.34
C THR A 181 11.66 -7.43 -7.99
N PRO A 182 12.32 -6.31 -7.62
CA PRO A 182 11.90 -5.53 -6.47
C PRO A 182 10.52 -4.88 -6.70
N LEU A 183 9.95 -4.31 -5.64
CA LEU A 183 8.77 -3.44 -5.76
C LEU A 183 9.13 -2.15 -6.52
N ALA A 184 8.21 -1.68 -7.38
CA ALA A 184 8.35 -0.41 -8.09
C ALA A 184 7.09 0.46 -7.90
N PRO A 185 7.21 1.76 -7.52
CA PRO A 185 8.45 2.40 -7.09
C PRO A 185 8.98 1.81 -5.78
N ARG A 186 10.28 1.94 -5.55
CA ARG A 186 10.93 1.43 -4.33
C ARG A 186 10.32 2.12 -3.10
N PRO A 187 9.71 1.39 -2.15
CA PRO A 187 9.19 1.98 -0.93
C PRO A 187 10.31 2.66 -0.11
N GLN A 188 9.95 3.69 0.66
CA GLN A 188 10.89 4.34 1.58
C GLN A 188 11.25 3.42 2.76
N GLU A 189 10.30 2.57 3.16
CA GLU A 189 10.50 1.57 4.21
C GLU A 189 11.21 0.33 3.67
N LYS A 190 11.86 -0.43 4.57
CA LYS A 190 12.45 -1.73 4.22
C LYS A 190 11.33 -2.71 3.88
N VAL A 191 11.50 -3.41 2.76
CA VAL A 191 10.57 -4.43 2.29
C VAL A 191 11.07 -5.82 2.72
N GLN A 192 10.14 -6.64 3.19
CA GLN A 192 10.34 -8.06 3.45
C GLN A 192 9.60 -8.87 2.40
N TYR A 193 10.28 -9.85 1.80
CA TYR A 193 9.71 -10.76 0.81
C TYR A 193 9.48 -12.12 1.45
N ARG A 194 8.24 -12.61 1.47
CA ARG A 194 7.92 -13.97 1.88
C ARG A 194 7.86 -14.86 0.63
N LEU A 195 8.87 -15.71 0.47
CA LEU A 195 8.95 -16.72 -0.59
C LEU A 195 8.27 -17.99 -0.12
N GLN A 196 7.31 -18.49 -0.92
CA GLN A 196 6.64 -19.76 -0.64
C GLN A 196 6.70 -20.69 -1.84
N VAL A 197 6.98 -21.98 -1.59
CA VAL A 197 7.05 -23.04 -2.61
C VAL A 197 6.20 -24.23 -2.14
N PHE A 198 5.39 -24.77 -3.03
CA PHE A 198 4.49 -25.90 -2.79
C PHE A 198 4.69 -26.96 -3.85
N GLU A 199 4.56 -28.23 -3.47
CA GLU A 199 4.44 -29.32 -4.43
C GLU A 199 3.01 -29.37 -4.98
N ILE A 200 2.89 -29.58 -6.29
CA ILE A 200 1.61 -29.87 -6.94
C ILE A 200 1.48 -31.39 -6.98
N LEU A 201 0.51 -31.92 -6.24
CA LEU A 201 0.25 -33.36 -6.17
C LEU A 201 -0.45 -33.85 -7.45
N GLU A 202 -0.46 -35.17 -7.63
CA GLU A 202 -1.12 -35.79 -8.77
C GLU A 202 -2.61 -35.39 -8.81
N ASN A 203 -3.10 -35.07 -10.01
CA ASN A 203 -4.48 -34.64 -10.28
C ASN A 203 -4.90 -33.33 -9.60
N GLN A 204 -3.95 -32.58 -9.02
CA GLN A 204 -4.21 -31.29 -8.39
C GLN A 204 -3.97 -30.14 -9.38
N GLN A 205 -4.86 -29.15 -9.38
CA GLN A 205 -4.61 -27.91 -10.12
C GLN A 205 -3.57 -27.04 -9.37
N PRO A 206 -2.69 -26.29 -10.08
CA PRO A 206 -1.65 -25.49 -9.43
C PRO A 206 -2.18 -24.54 -8.36
N MET A 207 -3.27 -23.83 -8.65
CA MET A 207 -3.90 -22.91 -7.69
C MET A 207 -4.53 -23.60 -6.48
N GLN A 208 -4.95 -24.87 -6.63
CA GLN A 208 -5.42 -25.67 -5.51
C GLN A 208 -4.25 -26.04 -4.59
N ALA A 209 -3.08 -26.39 -5.15
CA ALA A 209 -1.88 -26.67 -4.39
C ALA A 209 -1.44 -25.44 -3.56
N LEU A 210 -1.41 -24.27 -4.18
CA LEU A 210 -1.04 -23.01 -3.51
C LEU A 210 -1.96 -22.65 -2.33
N ARG A 211 -3.24 -23.00 -2.41
CA ARG A 211 -4.26 -22.63 -1.40
C ARG A 211 -4.46 -23.67 -0.31
N SER A 212 -4.21 -24.95 -0.61
CA SER A 212 -4.59 -26.06 0.27
C SER A 212 -3.41 -26.88 0.79
N ASN A 213 -2.25 -26.84 0.14
CA ASN A 213 -1.11 -27.64 0.57
C ASN A 213 -0.29 -26.90 1.63
N GLN A 214 0.49 -27.66 2.40
CA GLN A 214 1.53 -27.11 3.26
C GLN A 214 2.72 -26.66 2.39
N PRO A 215 3.30 -25.47 2.63
CA PRO A 215 4.48 -25.04 1.89
C PRO A 215 5.69 -25.93 2.24
N LEU A 216 6.41 -26.37 1.21
CA LEU A 216 7.72 -27.01 1.34
C LEU A 216 8.81 -26.00 1.72
N LEU A 217 8.64 -24.75 1.27
CA LEU A 217 9.47 -23.62 1.64
C LEU A 217 8.56 -22.46 2.04
N ASP A 218 8.82 -21.87 3.20
CA ASP A 218 8.25 -20.59 3.62
C ASP A 218 9.36 -19.78 4.30
N LYS A 219 9.86 -18.75 3.61
CA LYS A 219 10.97 -17.94 4.09
C LYS A 219 10.73 -16.46 3.91
N ASN A 220 11.11 -15.71 4.94
CA ASN A 220 11.15 -14.26 4.93
C ASN A 220 12.56 -13.78 4.57
N ILE A 221 12.66 -12.99 3.51
CA ILE A 221 13.89 -12.44 2.97
C ILE A 221 13.81 -10.91 3.06
N ILE A 222 14.72 -10.29 3.81
CA ILE A 222 14.72 -8.84 4.02
C ILE A 222 15.62 -8.18 2.97
N ALA A 223 15.07 -7.21 2.23
CA ALA A 223 15.82 -6.34 1.32
C ALA A 223 16.68 -7.05 0.25
N ALA A 224 16.40 -8.32 -0.06
CA ALA A 224 17.04 -9.07 -1.14
C ALA A 224 15.99 -9.66 -2.08
N THR A 225 16.33 -9.79 -3.36
CA THR A 225 15.42 -10.26 -4.41
C THR A 225 15.82 -11.62 -4.99
N GLN A 226 16.57 -12.39 -4.21
CA GLN A 226 17.00 -13.73 -4.56
C GLN A 226 17.15 -14.61 -3.31
N PHE A 227 16.95 -15.90 -3.47
CA PHE A 227 17.12 -16.90 -2.41
C PHE A 227 17.56 -18.23 -3.01
N ILE A 228 18.51 -18.90 -2.36
CA ILE A 228 18.97 -20.23 -2.78
C ILE A 228 18.33 -21.27 -1.85
N TRP A 229 17.49 -22.13 -2.40
CA TRP A 229 16.87 -23.24 -1.69
C TRP A 229 17.63 -24.54 -1.93
N GLN A 230 17.84 -25.30 -0.87
CA GLN A 230 18.43 -26.65 -0.92
C GLN A 230 17.34 -27.66 -0.54
N PRO A 231 16.65 -28.29 -1.51
CA PRO A 231 15.49 -29.15 -1.26
C PRO A 231 15.90 -30.57 -0.83
N GLN A 232 16.85 -30.67 0.10
CA GLN A 232 17.42 -31.95 0.55
C GLN A 232 16.31 -32.88 1.05
N GLY A 233 16.27 -34.11 0.53
CA GLY A 233 15.28 -35.13 0.88
C GLY A 233 13.89 -34.97 0.23
N ILE A 234 13.60 -33.85 -0.44
CA ILE A 234 12.26 -33.59 -1.03
C ILE A 234 12.15 -34.17 -2.45
N LEU A 235 13.23 -34.07 -3.24
CA LEU A 235 13.21 -34.44 -4.65
C LEU A 235 13.39 -35.95 -4.92
N GLY A 236 13.54 -36.78 -3.88
CA GLY A 236 13.85 -38.21 -4.00
C GLY A 236 15.25 -38.48 -4.56
N ASN A 237 15.65 -39.75 -4.66
CA ASN A 237 16.90 -40.10 -5.34
C ASN A 237 16.71 -40.10 -6.85
N VAL A 238 17.75 -39.68 -7.59
CA VAL A 238 17.74 -39.68 -9.06
C VAL A 238 17.44 -41.08 -9.60
N ASN A 239 17.85 -42.13 -8.88
CA ASN A 239 17.74 -43.54 -9.27
C ASN A 239 16.33 -44.13 -9.11
N ASP A 240 15.47 -43.51 -8.30
CA ASP A 240 14.09 -44.00 -8.05
C ASP A 240 13.13 -43.62 -9.20
N LEU A 241 13.54 -42.69 -10.07
CA LEU A 241 12.82 -42.30 -11.28
C LEU A 241 13.27 -43.22 -12.43
N SER A 242 12.77 -44.45 -12.50
CA SER A 242 13.15 -45.40 -13.57
C SER A 242 12.70 -44.91 -14.96
N ASP A 243 13.53 -45.09 -15.99
CA ASP A 243 13.23 -44.71 -17.39
C ASP A 243 12.22 -45.65 -18.07
N ASP A 244 11.79 -46.73 -17.41
CA ASP A 244 11.28 -47.95 -18.09
C ASP A 244 9.78 -48.26 -17.92
N THR A 245 8.94 -47.31 -17.53
CA THR A 245 7.47 -47.47 -17.61
C THR A 245 6.81 -46.45 -18.53
N ILE A 246 7.33 -46.38 -19.77
CA ILE A 246 6.59 -45.86 -20.92
C ILE A 246 5.66 -46.98 -21.43
N SER A 247 4.65 -47.34 -20.65
CA SER A 247 3.40 -47.92 -21.15
C SER A 247 2.43 -48.08 -19.99
N ILE A 248 1.15 -47.78 -20.25
CA ILE A 248 -0.01 -48.09 -19.41
C ILE A 248 -0.08 -47.48 -17.98
N ALA A 249 -0.33 -46.16 -17.90
CA ALA A 249 -1.19 -45.60 -16.86
C ALA A 249 -1.86 -44.29 -17.33
N GLN A 250 -3.18 -44.41 -17.49
CA GLN A 250 -4.26 -43.44 -17.62
C GLN A 250 -3.95 -41.93 -17.75
N SER A 251 -4.51 -41.38 -18.83
CA SER A 251 -4.73 -39.96 -19.03
C SER A 251 -5.57 -39.35 -17.90
N VAL A 252 -4.94 -38.55 -17.04
CA VAL A 252 -5.66 -37.59 -16.21
C VAL A 252 -5.23 -36.17 -16.59
N LYS A 253 -6.24 -35.31 -16.71
CA LYS A 253 -6.25 -33.98 -17.32
C LYS A 253 -5.44 -32.94 -16.54
N CYS A 254 -4.12 -33.08 -16.47
CA CYS A 254 -3.24 -31.92 -16.63
C CYS A 254 -3.07 -31.81 -18.15
N GLY A 255 -3.69 -30.84 -18.81
CA GLY A 255 -3.74 -30.76 -20.28
C GLY A 255 -2.36 -30.75 -20.95
N GLY A 256 -1.74 -31.92 -21.11
CA GLY A 256 -0.42 -32.12 -21.70
C GLY A 256 0.54 -33.08 -20.98
N CYS A 257 0.29 -33.53 -19.75
CA CYS A 257 1.28 -34.35 -19.00
C CYS A 257 1.01 -35.86 -19.12
N LYS A 258 1.23 -36.47 -20.28
CA LYS A 258 1.36 -37.94 -20.41
C LYS A 258 2.85 -38.33 -20.33
N GLY A 259 3.20 -39.29 -19.47
CA GLY A 259 4.55 -39.90 -19.41
C GLY A 259 5.60 -39.11 -18.60
N TRP A 260 5.21 -38.50 -17.49
CA TRP A 260 6.08 -37.58 -16.74
C TRP A 260 6.69 -38.21 -15.48
N ASN A 261 8.00 -38.52 -15.53
CA ASN A 261 8.81 -38.88 -14.35
C ASN A 261 9.47 -37.62 -13.75
N GLY A 262 8.67 -36.81 -13.04
CA GLY A 262 9.16 -35.59 -12.40
C GLY A 262 8.18 -35.02 -11.38
N LYS A 263 8.66 -34.09 -10.54
CA LYS A 263 7.85 -33.36 -9.56
C LYS A 263 7.47 -31.99 -10.11
N LEU A 264 6.22 -31.56 -9.88
CA LEU A 264 5.74 -30.21 -10.17
C LEU A 264 5.73 -29.35 -8.91
N PHE A 265 6.07 -28.09 -9.08
CA PHE A 265 6.07 -27.10 -8.02
C PHE A 265 5.40 -25.81 -8.46
N ILE A 266 4.79 -25.12 -7.50
CA ILE A 266 4.29 -23.76 -7.65
C ILE A 266 4.95 -22.87 -6.60
N TRP A 267 5.36 -21.67 -6.99
CA TRP A 267 5.96 -20.72 -6.07
C TRP A 267 5.43 -19.30 -6.29
N SER A 268 5.47 -18.50 -5.23
CA SER A 268 5.09 -17.09 -5.27
C SER A 268 5.87 -16.27 -4.24
N ILE A 269 5.91 -14.95 -4.45
CA ILE A 269 6.54 -14.00 -3.55
C ILE A 269 5.49 -13.05 -3.02
N GLN A 270 5.44 -12.84 -1.71
CA GLN A 270 4.60 -11.81 -1.09
C GLN A 270 5.49 -10.68 -0.56
N ALA A 271 5.18 -9.43 -0.94
CA ALA A 271 5.86 -8.25 -0.42
C ALA A 271 5.14 -7.73 0.83
N LEU A 272 5.88 -7.59 1.91
CA LEU A 272 5.42 -7.19 3.23
C LEU A 272 6.22 -5.97 3.72
N ASP A 273 5.59 -5.13 4.53
CA ASP A 273 6.26 -4.04 5.24
C ASP A 273 6.98 -4.55 6.51
N ALA A 274 7.62 -3.64 7.23
CA ALA A 274 8.33 -3.97 8.48
C ALA A 274 7.43 -4.54 9.58
N LEU A 275 6.10 -4.37 9.48
CA LEU A 275 5.11 -4.89 10.42
C LEU A 275 4.52 -6.23 9.93
N GLY A 276 5.02 -6.78 8.82
CA GLY A 276 4.49 -8.00 8.21
C GLY A 276 3.16 -7.80 7.47
N THR A 277 2.76 -6.55 7.21
CA THR A 277 1.53 -6.23 6.49
C THR A 277 1.80 -6.24 4.98
N PRO A 278 0.92 -6.82 4.15
CA PRO A 278 1.05 -6.78 2.70
C PRO A 278 1.24 -5.38 2.12
N ILE A 279 2.24 -5.22 1.24
CA ILE A 279 2.44 -3.99 0.47
C ILE A 279 1.75 -4.13 -0.87
N GLY A 280 0.87 -3.18 -1.17
CA GLY A 280 0.12 -3.14 -2.42
C GLY A 280 -0.98 -2.10 -2.34
N THR A 281 -1.31 -1.52 -3.50
CA THR A 281 -2.42 -0.58 -3.69
C THR A 281 -3.68 -1.28 -4.19
N ASP A 282 -3.56 -2.50 -4.73
CA ASP A 282 -4.70 -3.36 -5.06
C ASP A 282 -5.09 -4.19 -3.85
N ILE A 283 -6.36 -4.07 -3.49
CA ILE A 283 -6.98 -4.71 -2.33
C ILE A 283 -7.00 -6.24 -2.46
N ASN A 284 -7.04 -6.80 -3.67
CA ASN A 284 -7.20 -8.24 -3.87
C ASN A 284 -5.86 -8.97 -4.00
N SER A 285 -4.78 -8.24 -4.24
CA SER A 285 -3.47 -8.83 -4.53
C SER A 285 -2.73 -9.34 -3.29
N GLU A 286 -3.08 -8.84 -2.09
CA GLU A 286 -2.36 -9.12 -0.83
C GLU A 286 -0.83 -9.01 -0.95
N GLY A 287 -0.34 -8.12 -1.83
CA GLY A 287 1.08 -7.92 -2.09
C GLY A 287 1.78 -9.10 -2.73
N ARG A 288 1.05 -10.08 -3.27
CA ARG A 288 1.59 -11.33 -3.83
C ARG A 288 1.82 -11.21 -5.34
N SER A 289 2.93 -11.76 -5.80
CA SER A 289 3.23 -11.95 -7.21
C SER A 289 2.26 -12.93 -7.86
N GLU A 290 2.15 -12.87 -9.18
CA GLU A 290 1.60 -14.00 -9.93
C GLU A 290 2.39 -15.28 -9.58
N PRO A 291 1.70 -16.41 -9.35
CA PRO A 291 2.36 -17.66 -9.04
C PRO A 291 2.99 -18.26 -10.29
N ILE A 292 4.14 -18.90 -10.11
CA ILE A 292 4.93 -19.48 -11.18
C ILE A 292 5.03 -20.98 -10.96
N ILE A 293 4.83 -21.75 -12.04
CA ILE A 293 4.97 -23.20 -12.02
C ILE A 293 6.33 -23.56 -12.56
N PHE A 294 7.01 -24.52 -11.96
CA PHE A 294 8.21 -25.12 -12.53
C PHE A 294 8.23 -26.61 -12.21
N SER A 295 9.21 -27.30 -12.79
CA SER A 295 9.31 -28.73 -12.61
C SER A 295 10.71 -29.23 -12.48
N VAL A 296 10.83 -30.41 -11.88
CA VAL A 296 12.10 -31.10 -11.71
C VAL A 296 11.96 -32.50 -12.28
N LYS A 297 12.76 -32.82 -13.29
CA LYS A 297 12.80 -34.16 -13.89
C LYS A 297 14.22 -34.57 -14.27
N ARG A 298 14.41 -35.86 -14.53
CA ARG A 298 15.67 -36.35 -15.11
C ARG A 298 15.77 -35.89 -16.56
N LYS A 299 16.90 -35.27 -16.94
CA LYS A 299 17.17 -34.97 -18.35
C LYS A 299 17.60 -36.24 -19.07
N ILE A 300 16.73 -36.80 -19.91
CA ILE A 300 17.10 -37.90 -20.81
C ILE A 300 17.93 -37.29 -21.94
N ASN A 301 19.24 -37.55 -21.93
CA ASN A 301 20.08 -37.21 -23.08
C ASN A 301 19.78 -38.22 -24.18
N LEU A 302 18.98 -37.82 -25.18
CA LEU A 302 18.89 -38.55 -26.44
C LEU A 302 20.27 -38.46 -27.10
N LYS A 303 21.06 -39.54 -27.00
CA LYS A 303 22.23 -39.71 -27.85
C LYS A 303 21.72 -39.94 -29.27
N HIS A 304 22.05 -39.02 -30.18
CA HIS A 304 21.95 -39.25 -31.62
C HIS A 304 23.02 -40.24 -32.07
#